data_AF-A0A161J7H8-F1
#
_entry.id   AF-A0A161J7H8-F1
#
_cell.length_a   1.000
_cell.length_b   1.000
_cell.length_c   1.000
_cell.angle_alpha   90.00
_cell.angle_beta   90.00
_cell.angle_gamma   90.00
#
_symmetry.space_group_name_H-M   'P 1'
#
loop_
_entity.id
_entity.type
_entity.pdbx_description
1 polymer ?
#
loop_
_entity_poly.entity_id
_entity_poly.type
_entity_poly.pdbx_seq_one_letter_code
_entity_poly.pdbx_strand_id
1 'polypeptide(L)'
;MDLNLISYHYSSMIREKQEQILKLQRASSELMSYQGELGQLGPNLLKPSLQAETWMGQLASKFEDGREEIQIAFKELESEQFSEVFQSISLKVTQLQNEIESLQNQLQTMQLQLQK
;
A
#
# COMPACT_ATOMS: atom_id res chain seq x y z
N MET A 1 -32.91 -19.01 17.57
CA MET A 1 -32.11 -18.25 16.59
C MET A 1 -31.56 -19.28 15.61
N ASP A 2 -31.79 -19.10 14.31
CA ASP A 2 -31.51 -20.13 13.30
C ASP A 2 -29.99 -20.26 13.07
N LEU A 3 -29.42 -21.46 13.30
CA LEU A 3 -27.99 -21.75 13.14
C LEU A 3 -27.50 -21.39 11.73
N ASN A 4 -28.37 -21.58 10.73
CA ASN A 4 -28.08 -21.22 9.34
C ASN A 4 -27.89 -19.72 9.16
N LEU A 5 -28.69 -18.90 9.86
CA LEU A 5 -28.58 -17.44 9.78
C LEU A 5 -27.29 -16.94 10.42
N ILE A 6 -26.91 -17.50 11.57
CA ILE A 6 -25.65 -17.17 12.27
C ILE A 6 -24.45 -17.56 11.39
N SER A 7 -24.45 -18.79 10.85
CA SER A 7 -23.37 -19.26 9.99
C SER A 7 -23.24 -18.42 8.71
N TYR A 8 -24.35 -18.05 8.10
CA TYR A 8 -24.37 -17.16 6.94
C TYR A 8 -23.78 -15.78 7.27
N HIS A 9 -24.19 -15.17 8.38
CA HIS A 9 -23.68 -13.86 8.83
C HIS A 9 -22.16 -13.89 9.04
N TYR A 10 -21.64 -14.85 9.83
CA TYR A 10 -20.20 -14.99 10.05
C TYR A 10 -19.42 -15.25 8.76
N SER A 11 -19.96 -16.09 7.87
CA SER A 11 -19.33 -16.37 6.56
C SER A 11 -19.27 -15.13 5.68
N SER A 12 -20.29 -14.28 5.72
CA SER A 12 -20.29 -13.00 4.98
C SER A 12 -19.23 -12.03 5.51
N MET A 13 -19.09 -11.90 6.83
CA MET A 13 -18.05 -11.05 7.45
C MET A 13 -16.64 -11.55 7.12
N ILE A 14 -16.41 -12.87 7.17
CA ILE A 14 -15.13 -13.48 6.78
C ILE A 14 -14.82 -13.16 5.32
N ARG A 15 -15.80 -13.36 4.42
CA ARG A 15 -15.64 -13.10 2.99
C ARG A 15 -15.31 -11.63 2.70
N GLU A 16 -15.99 -10.70 3.38
CA GLU A 16 -15.74 -9.27 3.23
C GLU A 16 -14.29 -8.92 3.61
N LYS A 17 -13.80 -9.43 4.74
CA LYS A 17 -12.41 -9.21 5.19
C LYS A 17 -11.40 -9.82 4.22
N GLN A 18 -11.68 -11.01 3.67
CA GLN A 18 -10.84 -11.62 2.64
C GLN A 18 -10.78 -10.75 1.37
N GLU A 19 -11.90 -10.16 0.96
CA GLU A 19 -11.94 -9.24 -0.17
C GLU A 19 -11.12 -7.95 0.10
N GLN A 20 -11.21 -7.42 1.32
CA GLN A 20 -10.39 -6.28 1.75
C GLN A 20 -8.89 -6.60 1.70
N ILE A 21 -8.48 -7.78 2.16
CA ILE A 21 -7.08 -8.25 2.04
C ILE A 21 -6.65 -8.31 0.57
N LEU A 22 -7.46 -8.89 -0.31
CA LEU A 22 -7.14 -8.97 -1.74
C LEU A 22 -6.98 -7.58 -2.38
N LYS A 23 -7.85 -6.63 -2.02
CA LYS A 23 -7.74 -5.23 -2.49
C LYS A 23 -6.45 -4.57 -2.01
N LEU A 24 -6.10 -4.74 -0.73
CA LEU A 24 -4.86 -4.21 -0.16
C LEU A 24 -3.61 -4.82 -0.81
N GLN A 25 -3.62 -6.13 -1.08
CA GLN A 25 -2.51 -6.81 -1.76
C GLN A 25 -2.33 -6.31 -3.18
N ARG A 26 -3.42 -6.11 -3.93
CA ARG A 26 -3.36 -5.53 -5.28
C ARG A 26 -2.79 -4.12 -5.27
N ALA A 27 -3.28 -3.26 -4.37
CA ALA A 27 -2.77 -1.91 -4.21
C ALA A 27 -1.26 -1.90 -3.87
N SER A 28 -0.82 -2.81 -2.99
CA SER A 28 0.60 -2.99 -2.68
C SER A 28 1.42 -3.37 -3.91
N SER A 29 0.94 -4.32 -4.72
CA SER A 29 1.62 -4.70 -5.97
C SER A 29 1.70 -3.56 -6.98
N GLU A 30 0.63 -2.77 -7.13
CA GLU A 30 0.63 -1.58 -7.99
C GLU A 30 1.65 -0.53 -7.50
N LEU A 31 1.68 -0.27 -6.19
CA LEU A 31 2.65 0.64 -5.58
C LEU A 31 4.10 0.16 -5.74
N MET A 32 4.35 -1.15 -5.66
CA MET A 32 5.68 -1.71 -5.93
C MET A 32 6.10 -1.48 -7.39
N SER A 33 5.17 -1.57 -8.35
CA SER A 33 5.44 -1.23 -9.75
C SER A 33 5.84 0.24 -9.88
N TYR A 34 5.07 1.15 -9.27
CA TYR A 34 5.38 2.58 -9.32
C TYR A 34 6.70 2.91 -8.63
N GLN A 35 7.03 2.28 -7.51
CA GLN A 35 8.34 2.45 -6.87
C GLN A 35 9.48 1.99 -7.79
N GLY A 36 9.31 0.85 -8.48
CA GLY A 36 10.28 0.34 -9.45
C GLY A 36 10.44 1.22 -10.69
N GLU A 37 9.35 1.79 -11.21
CA GLU A 37 9.37 2.77 -12.30
C GLU A 37 10.06 4.06 -11.86
N LEU A 38 9.76 4.55 -10.66
CA LEU A 38 10.38 5.74 -10.10
C LEU A 38 11.90 5.54 -9.95
N GLY A 39 12.35 4.40 -9.43
CA GLY A 39 13.77 4.05 -9.33
C GLY A 39 14.49 4.04 -10.69
N GLN A 40 13.81 3.64 -11.77
CA GLN A 40 14.36 3.69 -13.13
C GLN A 40 14.44 5.12 -13.71
N LEU A 41 13.52 6.01 -13.31
CA LEU A 41 13.50 7.41 -13.73
C LEU A 41 14.49 8.29 -12.96
N GLY A 42 14.85 7.88 -11.73
CA GLY A 42 15.76 8.60 -10.83
C GLY A 42 17.05 9.12 -11.49
N PRO A 43 17.83 8.29 -12.21
CA PRO A 43 19.07 8.74 -12.86
C PRO A 43 18.87 9.89 -13.85
N ASN A 44 17.78 9.87 -14.63
CA ASN A 44 17.49 10.90 -15.64
C ASN A 44 16.92 12.19 -15.02
N LEU A 45 16.20 12.08 -13.90
CA LEU A 45 15.66 13.21 -13.14
C LEU A 45 16.75 13.92 -12.31
N LEU A 46 17.62 13.15 -11.66
CA LEU A 46 18.66 13.64 -10.75
C LEU A 46 19.92 14.11 -11.47
N LYS A 47 20.22 13.57 -12.66
CA LYS A 47 21.40 13.96 -13.48
C LYS A 47 21.05 14.07 -14.97
N PRO A 48 20.44 15.19 -15.41
CA PRO A 48 20.24 15.46 -16.83
C PRO A 48 21.58 15.74 -17.53
N SER A 49 21.63 15.55 -18.85
CA SER A 49 22.81 15.87 -19.67
C SER A 49 23.07 17.38 -19.86
N LEU A 50 22.08 18.21 -19.56
CA LEU A 50 22.15 19.67 -19.65
C LEU A 50 22.31 20.24 -18.25
N GLN A 51 23.55 20.58 -17.88
CA GLN A 51 23.86 21.28 -16.63
C GLN A 51 23.85 22.80 -16.90
N ALA A 52 23.64 23.63 -15.87
CA ALA A 52 23.63 25.09 -15.99
C ALA A 52 24.90 25.68 -16.63
N GLU A 53 26.01 24.93 -16.53
CA GLU A 53 27.28 25.22 -17.19
C GLU A 53 27.17 25.20 -18.73
N THR A 54 26.23 24.42 -19.26
CA THR A 54 25.95 24.31 -20.69
C THR A 54 24.99 25.41 -21.17
N TRP A 55 24.07 25.90 -20.31
CA TRP A 55 22.99 26.85 -20.65
C TRP A 55 22.89 27.93 -19.54
N MET A 56 23.34 29.16 -19.79
CA MET A 56 23.33 30.26 -18.80
C MET A 56 22.10 31.19 -18.93
N GLY A 57 21.65 31.78 -17.81
CA GLY A 57 20.63 32.83 -17.78
C GLY A 57 19.49 32.60 -16.76
N GLN A 58 18.56 33.56 -16.62
CA GLN A 58 17.46 33.48 -15.66
C GLN A 58 16.54 32.26 -15.84
N LEU A 59 16.39 31.78 -17.08
CA LEU A 59 15.59 30.58 -17.39
C LEU A 59 16.28 29.29 -16.90
N ALA A 60 17.61 29.24 -16.96
CA ALA A 60 18.38 28.11 -16.46
C ALA A 60 18.32 28.04 -14.93
N SER A 61 18.42 29.18 -14.24
CA SER A 61 18.27 29.26 -12.78
C SER A 61 16.90 28.76 -12.33
N LYS A 62 15.81 29.28 -12.93
CA LYS A 62 14.44 28.84 -12.58
C LYS A 62 14.19 27.36 -12.85
N PHE A 63 14.81 26.83 -13.90
CA PHE A 63 14.72 25.41 -14.23
C PHE A 63 15.44 24.54 -13.19
N GLU A 64 16.58 24.99 -12.66
CA GLU A 64 17.31 24.30 -11.61
C GLU A 64 16.58 24.37 -10.27
N ASP A 65 15.99 25.51 -9.92
CA ASP A 65 15.17 25.67 -8.70
C ASP A 65 13.98 24.69 -8.69
N GLY A 66 13.22 24.64 -9.79
CA GLY A 66 12.11 23.69 -9.92
C GLY A 66 12.57 22.23 -9.98
N ARG A 67 13.80 21.96 -10.43
CA ARG A 67 14.39 20.63 -10.38
C ARG A 67 14.71 20.22 -8.95
N GLU A 68 15.31 21.11 -8.17
CA GLU A 68 15.68 20.82 -6.77
C GLU A 68 14.45 20.37 -5.96
N GLU A 69 13.31 21.05 -6.14
CA GLU A 69 12.03 20.64 -5.55
C GLU A 69 11.62 19.21 -5.95
N ILE A 70 11.76 18.87 -7.23
CA ILE A 70 11.47 17.51 -7.73
C ILE A 70 12.45 16.49 -7.14
N GLN A 71 13.73 16.83 -6.97
CA GLN A 71 14.72 15.92 -6.37
C GLN A 71 14.41 15.64 -4.90
N ILE A 72 13.97 16.65 -4.16
CA ILE A 72 13.56 16.52 -2.76
C ILE A 72 12.36 15.59 -2.67
N ALA A 73 11.29 15.86 -3.44
CA ALA A 73 10.10 15.04 -3.47
C ALA A 73 10.39 13.59 -3.89
N PHE A 74 11.27 13.40 -4.88
CA PHE A 74 11.72 12.08 -5.32
C PHE A 74 12.41 11.30 -4.19
N LYS A 75 13.35 11.95 -3.49
CA LYS A 75 14.07 11.32 -2.39
C LYS A 75 13.14 10.96 -1.24
N GLU A 76 12.22 11.85 -0.88
CA GLU A 76 11.23 11.62 0.19
C GLU A 76 10.32 10.43 -0.13
N LEU A 77 9.83 10.37 -1.38
CA LEU A 77 9.05 9.23 -1.89
C LEU A 77 9.84 7.92 -1.77
N GLU A 78 11.08 7.89 -2.27
CA GLU A 78 11.93 6.70 -2.28
C GLU A 78 12.33 6.24 -0.88
N SER A 79 12.65 7.18 0.02
CA SER A 79 13.20 6.85 1.34
C SER A 79 12.15 6.53 2.39
N GLU A 80 11.00 7.21 2.38
CA GLU A 80 10.08 7.21 3.52
C GLU A 80 8.66 6.84 3.11
N GLN A 81 8.05 7.56 2.17
CA GLN A 81 6.61 7.44 1.92
C GLN A 81 6.20 6.05 1.40
N PHE A 82 6.97 5.44 0.50
CA PHE A 82 6.68 4.06 0.06
C PHE A 82 6.80 3.06 1.22
N SER A 83 7.86 3.18 2.03
CA SER A 83 8.10 2.29 3.16
C SER A 83 6.95 2.35 4.18
N GLU A 84 6.52 3.57 4.54
CA GLU A 84 5.41 3.80 5.45
C GLU A 84 4.10 3.19 4.95
N VAL A 85 3.79 3.39 3.67
CA VAL A 85 2.56 2.84 3.06
C VAL A 85 2.61 1.32 3.03
N PHE A 86 3.73 0.71 2.65
CA PHE A 86 3.87 -0.75 2.66
C PHE A 86 3.76 -1.33 4.07
N GLN A 87 4.35 -0.67 5.07
CA GLN A 87 4.21 -1.06 6.46
C GLN A 87 2.74 -0.98 6.92
N SER A 88 2.06 0.12 6.61
CA SER A 88 0.65 0.32 6.94
C SER A 88 -0.26 -0.74 6.31
N ILE A 89 -0.04 -1.05 5.03
CA ILE A 89 -0.76 -2.12 4.33
C ILE A 89 -0.49 -3.48 5.01
N SER A 90 0.76 -3.80 5.31
CA SER A 90 1.15 -5.07 5.94
C SER A 90 0.50 -5.24 7.33
N LEU A 91 0.53 -4.18 8.15
CA LEU A 91 -0.13 -4.15 9.45
C LEU A 91 -1.64 -4.37 9.31
N LYS A 92 -2.28 -3.72 8.34
CA LYS A 92 -3.73 -3.86 8.12
C LYS A 92 -4.11 -5.25 7.63
N VAL A 93 -3.32 -5.85 6.75
CA VAL A 93 -3.51 -7.24 6.31
C VAL A 93 -3.41 -8.20 7.50
N THR A 94 -2.38 -8.05 8.33
CA THR A 94 -2.19 -8.86 9.54
C THR A 94 -3.37 -8.71 10.50
N GLN A 95 -3.84 -7.48 10.72
CA GLN A 95 -5.02 -7.23 11.54
C GLN A 95 -6.26 -7.96 11.00
N LEU A 96 -6.53 -7.87 9.70
CA LEU A 96 -7.69 -8.51 9.08
C LEU A 96 -7.61 -10.04 9.14
N GLN A 97 -6.42 -10.62 9.03
CA GLN A 97 -6.19 -12.05 9.20
C GLN A 97 -6.53 -12.51 10.62
N ASN A 98 -6.05 -11.80 11.64
CA ASN A 98 -6.38 -12.08 13.03
C ASN A 98 -7.89 -11.96 13.31
N GLU A 99 -8.56 -10.97 12.71
CA GLU A 99 -10.02 -10.83 12.80
C GLU A 99 -10.76 -12.00 12.15
N ILE A 100 -10.28 -12.50 11.00
CA ILE A 100 -10.83 -13.70 10.35
C ILE A 100 -10.70 -14.92 11.26
N GLU A 101 -9.51 -15.16 11.82
CA GLU A 101 -9.27 -16.29 12.73
C GLU A 101 -10.19 -16.23 13.96
N SER A 102 -10.35 -15.04 14.54
CA SER A 102 -11.27 -14.82 15.66
C SER A 102 -12.72 -15.15 15.29
N LEU A 103 -13.20 -14.70 14.13
CA LEU A 103 -14.55 -15.00 13.64
C LEU A 103 -14.76 -16.50 13.38
N GLN A 104 -13.75 -17.17 12.82
CA GLN A 104 -13.78 -18.62 12.58
C GLN A 104 -13.88 -19.41 13.90
N ASN A 105 -13.06 -19.05 14.90
CA ASN A 105 -13.08 -19.68 16.22
C ASN A 105 -14.42 -19.47 16.94
N GLN A 106 -15.00 -18.26 16.84
CA GLN A 106 -16.32 -17.97 17.38
C GLN A 106 -17.41 -18.83 16.73
N LEU A 107 -17.40 -18.92 15.40
CA LEU A 107 -18.36 -19.73 14.65
C LEU A 107 -18.27 -21.21 15.05
N GLN A 108 -17.05 -21.75 15.11
CA GLN A 108 -16.82 -23.15 15.51
C GLN A 108 -17.31 -23.42 16.94
N THR A 109 -17.00 -22.53 17.88
CA THR A 109 -17.44 -22.66 19.27
C THR A 109 -18.96 -22.67 19.39
N MET A 110 -19.64 -21.76 18.68
CA MET A 110 -21.11 -21.72 18.66
C MET A 110 -21.72 -22.98 18.04
N GLN A 111 -21.14 -23.49 16.95
CA GLN A 111 -21.59 -24.74 16.32
C GLN A 111 -21.49 -25.93 17.28
N LEU A 112 -20.39 -26.04 18.03
CA LEU A 112 -20.20 -27.10 19.03
C LEU A 112 -21.19 -26.99 20.21
N GLN A 113 -21.49 -25.76 20.66
CA GLN A 113 -22.44 -25.54 21.74
C GLN A 113 -23.89 -25.90 21.37
N LEU A 114 -24.27 -25.72 20.10
CA LEU A 114 -25.61 -26.00 19.60
C LEU A 114 -25.82 -27.46 19.16
N GLN A 115 -24.75 -28.26 19.12
CA GLN A 115 -24.81 -29.70 18.86
C GLN A 115 -24.86 -30.55 20.15
N LYS A 116 -24.75 -29.93 21.34
CA LYS A 116 -24.94 -30.56 22.65
C LYS A 116 -26.36 -30.38 23.15
#